data_AF-A0AAW7HMT5-F1
#
_entry.id   AF-A0AAW7HMT5-F1
#
_cell.length_a   1.000
_cell.length_b   1.000
_cell.length_c   1.000
_cell.angle_alpha   90.00
_cell.angle_beta   90.00
_cell.angle_gamma   90.00
#
_symmetry.space_group_name_H-M   'P 1'
#
loop_
_entity.id
_entity.type
_entity.pdbx_description
1 polymer ?
#
loop_
_entity_poly.entity_id
_entity_poly.type
_entity_poly.pdbx_seq_one_letter_code
_entity_poly.pdbx_strand_id
1 'polypeptide(L)'
;MNVQEQLRHHEALIIAAPRRVLAGDDDWKKDITLDAGVYVIWQERTPIYVGETSALRARMGDLTVFKHHTFARRTCDLFGLGARDRNGLISVYSSNYELSFCAVPFGRKEIEEYLILRWRSSLSNKVAARLLSGHQYNWVVPAAPVLNTGAGSAPDIQARELDIGLAEAL
;
A
#
# COMPACT_ATOMS: atom_id res chain seq x y z
N MET A 1 -0.43 27.05 2.92
CA MET A 1 -1.01 25.71 3.20
C MET A 1 -0.24 25.12 4.36
N ASN A 2 -0.90 24.84 5.48
CA ASN A 2 -0.28 24.18 6.63
C ASN A 2 0.00 22.70 6.33
N VAL A 3 0.75 22.02 7.20
CA VAL A 3 1.13 20.61 6.98
C VAL A 3 -0.10 19.69 6.84
N GLN A 4 -1.16 19.89 7.63
CA GLN A 4 -2.37 19.06 7.54
C GLN A 4 -3.09 19.24 6.21
N GLU A 5 -3.17 20.47 5.72
CA GLU A 5 -3.73 20.79 4.41
C GLU A 5 -2.88 20.21 3.28
N GLN A 6 -1.55 20.25 3.40
CA GLN A 6 -0.61 19.59 2.47
C GLN A 6 -0.85 18.08 2.41
N LEU A 7 -1.00 17.42 3.55
CA LEU A 7 -1.23 15.98 3.62
C LEU A 7 -2.59 15.60 3.01
N ARG A 8 -3.66 16.34 3.32
CA ARG A 8 -4.99 16.13 2.72
C ARG A 8 -5.01 16.40 1.22
N HIS A 9 -4.25 17.40 0.76
CA HIS A 9 -4.10 17.67 -0.67
C HIS A 9 -3.48 16.47 -1.39
N HIS A 10 -2.41 15.89 -0.85
CA HIS A 10 -1.77 14.71 -1.46
C HIS A 10 -2.65 13.45 -1.39
N GLU A 11 -3.43 13.27 -0.32
CA GLU A 11 -4.47 12.23 -0.26
C GLU A 11 -5.47 12.37 -1.39
N ALA A 12 -6.01 13.58 -1.59
CA ALA A 12 -6.95 13.86 -2.67
C ALA A 12 -6.32 13.63 -4.05
N LEU A 13 -5.07 14.05 -4.27
CA LEU A 13 -4.34 13.81 -5.51
C LEU A 13 -4.16 12.31 -5.79
N ILE A 14 -3.79 11.53 -4.78
CA ILE A 14 -3.56 10.08 -4.91
C ILE A 14 -4.87 9.31 -5.17
N ILE A 15 -5.98 9.74 -4.55
CA ILE A 15 -7.32 9.17 -4.79
C ILE A 15 -7.78 9.48 -6.21
N ALA A 16 -7.57 10.72 -6.68
CA ALA A 16 -7.97 11.15 -8.02
C ALA A 16 -7.01 10.69 -9.11
N ALA A 17 -5.80 10.25 -8.76
CA ALA A 17 -4.79 9.83 -9.71
C ALA A 17 -5.29 8.62 -10.53
N PRO A 18 -4.98 8.57 -11.84
CA PRO A 18 -5.30 7.43 -12.68
C PRO A 18 -4.75 6.13 -12.07
N ARG A 19 -5.60 5.11 -12.09
CA ARG A 19 -5.24 3.75 -11.66
C ARG A 19 -4.86 2.92 -12.87
N ARG A 20 -3.81 2.12 -12.72
CA ARG A 20 -3.35 1.17 -13.72
C ARG A 20 -3.29 -0.22 -13.11
N VAL A 21 -3.42 -1.25 -13.93
CA VAL A 21 -3.21 -2.63 -13.50
C VAL A 21 -1.81 -2.78 -12.91
N LEU A 22 -1.71 -3.42 -11.74
CA LEU A 22 -0.42 -3.71 -11.12
C LEU A 22 0.25 -4.88 -11.86
N ALA A 23 1.46 -4.67 -12.38
CA ALA A 23 2.26 -5.69 -13.08
C ALA A 23 1.52 -6.40 -14.24
N GLY A 24 1.31 -5.68 -15.33
CA GLY A 24 0.75 -6.20 -16.59
C GLY A 24 1.81 -6.75 -17.56
N ASP A 25 1.75 -6.30 -18.82
CA ASP A 25 2.72 -6.62 -19.88
C ASP A 25 4.16 -6.19 -19.53
N ASP A 26 5.14 -6.55 -20.35
CA ASP A 26 6.57 -6.28 -20.08
C ASP A 26 6.89 -4.78 -19.85
N ASP A 27 6.01 -3.90 -20.34
CA ASP A 27 6.15 -2.46 -20.36
C ASP A 27 5.26 -1.74 -19.33
N TRP A 28 4.58 -2.46 -18.43
CA TRP A 28 3.53 -1.93 -17.55
C TRP A 28 3.91 -0.73 -16.68
N LYS A 29 5.21 -0.45 -16.53
CA LYS A 29 5.78 0.64 -15.74
C LYS A 29 6.43 1.75 -16.59
N LYS A 30 6.39 1.69 -17.92
CA LYS A 30 7.13 2.62 -18.80
C LYS A 30 6.66 4.07 -18.68
N ASP A 31 5.36 4.26 -18.43
CA ASP A 31 4.70 5.55 -18.25
C ASP A 31 4.88 6.13 -16.84
N ILE A 32 5.38 5.33 -15.90
CA ILE A 32 5.61 5.75 -14.52
C ILE A 32 6.83 6.67 -14.49
N THR A 33 6.75 7.80 -13.80
CA THR A 33 7.87 8.77 -13.73
C THR A 33 9.12 8.17 -13.07
N LEU A 34 10.28 8.72 -13.41
CA LEU A 34 11.56 8.45 -12.73
C LEU A 34 11.68 9.17 -11.39
N ASP A 35 10.79 10.12 -11.09
CA ASP A 35 10.85 10.93 -9.89
C ASP A 35 10.57 10.14 -8.60
N ALA A 36 10.95 10.74 -7.47
CA ALA A 36 10.51 10.31 -6.16
C ALA A 36 8.99 10.48 -5.99
N GLY A 37 8.39 9.70 -5.10
CA GLY A 37 6.97 9.83 -4.84
C GLY A 37 6.39 8.81 -3.87
N VAL A 38 5.07 8.86 -3.77
CA VAL A 38 4.23 7.94 -2.99
C VAL A 38 3.33 7.17 -3.96
N TYR A 39 3.13 5.89 -3.69
CA TYR A 39 2.24 5.04 -4.45
C TYR A 39 1.31 4.27 -3.54
N VAL A 40 0.16 3.89 -4.10
CA VAL A 40 -0.87 3.13 -3.42
C VAL A 40 -1.25 1.95 -4.30
N ILE A 41 -1.28 0.77 -3.69
CA ILE A 41 -1.86 -0.43 -4.28
C ILE A 41 -3.28 -0.56 -3.78
N TRP A 42 -4.20 -0.68 -4.72
CA TRP A 42 -5.64 -0.76 -4.51
C TRP A 42 -6.12 -2.16 -4.84
N GLN A 43 -7.12 -2.62 -4.10
CA GLN A 43 -8.00 -3.71 -4.51
C GLN A 43 -9.37 -3.08 -4.72
N GLU A 44 -9.82 -3.02 -5.98
CA GLU A 44 -10.97 -2.22 -6.37
C GLU A 44 -10.85 -0.78 -5.84
N ARG A 45 -11.79 -0.30 -5.02
CA ARG A 45 -11.78 1.05 -4.45
C ARG A 45 -11.03 1.18 -3.13
N THR A 46 -10.54 0.08 -2.58
CA THR A 46 -9.96 0.02 -1.24
C THR A 46 -8.43 0.07 -1.29
N PRO A 47 -7.77 0.98 -0.58
CA PRO A 47 -6.31 0.99 -0.50
C PRO A 47 -5.82 -0.16 0.39
N ILE A 48 -4.90 -0.99 -0.12
CA ILE A 48 -4.38 -2.18 0.57
C ILE A 48 -2.90 -2.03 0.94
N TYR A 49 -2.17 -1.17 0.25
CA TYR A 49 -0.78 -0.88 0.58
C TYR A 49 -0.39 0.53 0.17
N VAL A 50 0.39 1.20 1.02
CA VAL A 50 1.04 2.49 0.71
C VAL A 50 2.54 2.30 0.78
N GLY A 51 3.27 2.92 -0.15
CA GLY A 51 4.71 3.01 -0.05
C GLY A 51 5.26 4.32 -0.58
N GLU A 52 6.44 4.70 -0.11
CA GLU A 52 7.25 5.77 -0.70
C GLU A 52 8.51 5.24 -1.39
N THR A 53 9.09 6.08 -2.24
CA THR A 53 10.39 5.83 -2.86
C THR A 53 11.04 7.10 -3.39
N SER A 54 12.37 7.08 -3.51
CA SER A 54 13.14 8.09 -4.24
C SER A 54 13.11 7.93 -5.76
N ALA A 55 12.58 6.82 -6.29
CA ALA A 55 12.46 6.58 -7.73
C ALA A 55 11.29 5.63 -8.04
N LEU A 56 10.14 6.19 -8.45
CA LEU A 56 8.88 5.46 -8.66
C LEU A 56 9.05 4.30 -9.64
N ARG A 57 9.54 4.55 -10.86
CA ARG A 57 9.71 3.50 -11.88
C ARG A 57 10.62 2.35 -11.42
N ALA A 58 11.70 2.66 -10.71
CA ALA A 58 12.60 1.63 -10.18
C ALA A 58 11.87 0.75 -9.15
N ARG A 59 11.17 1.39 -8.19
CA ARG A 59 10.39 0.70 -7.16
C ARG A 59 9.29 -0.19 -7.75
N MET A 60 8.65 0.20 -8.85
CA MET A 60 7.67 -0.65 -9.51
C MET A 60 8.27 -1.95 -10.04
N GLY A 61 9.55 -1.93 -10.45
CA GLY A 61 10.28 -3.17 -10.74
C GLY A 61 10.37 -4.10 -9.53
N ASP A 62 10.73 -3.55 -8.37
CA ASP A 62 10.86 -4.32 -7.12
C ASP A 62 9.55 -4.93 -6.64
N LEU A 63 8.39 -4.33 -6.96
CA LEU A 63 7.09 -4.88 -6.59
C LEU A 63 6.90 -6.31 -7.12
N THR A 64 7.49 -6.65 -8.27
CA THR A 64 7.41 -7.98 -8.90
C THR A 64 8.52 -8.94 -8.45
N VAL A 65 9.33 -8.54 -7.45
CA VAL A 65 10.47 -9.32 -6.94
C VAL A 65 10.25 -9.61 -5.46
N PHE A 66 9.92 -10.86 -5.13
CA PHE A 66 9.65 -11.34 -3.77
C PHE A 66 10.67 -10.84 -2.73
N LYS A 67 11.97 -10.93 -3.04
CA LYS A 67 13.03 -10.57 -2.10
C LYS A 67 13.08 -9.07 -1.80
N HIS A 68 12.65 -8.23 -2.72
CA HIS A 68 12.89 -6.79 -2.64
C HIS A 68 11.72 -6.03 -2.03
N HIS A 69 10.53 -6.63 -1.97
CA HIS A 69 9.34 -5.90 -1.55
C HIS A 69 8.45 -6.64 -0.56
N THR A 70 8.06 -5.95 0.52
CA THR A 70 7.21 -6.52 1.57
C THR A 70 5.83 -6.90 1.07
N PHE A 71 5.24 -6.09 0.18
CA PHE A 71 3.95 -6.43 -0.44
C PHE A 71 4.03 -7.70 -1.29
N ALA A 72 5.16 -7.91 -2.00
CA ALA A 72 5.37 -9.11 -2.81
C ALA A 72 5.41 -10.37 -1.94
N ARG A 73 6.16 -10.33 -0.84
CA ARG A 73 6.21 -11.44 0.13
C ARG A 73 4.84 -11.80 0.65
N ARG A 74 4.11 -10.80 1.13
CA ARG A 74 2.75 -11.00 1.68
C ARG A 74 1.77 -11.52 0.65
N THR A 75 1.87 -11.06 -0.59
CA THR A 75 1.02 -11.57 -1.67
C THR A 75 1.35 -13.04 -1.95
N CYS A 76 2.64 -13.40 -2.00
CA CYS A 76 3.02 -14.80 -2.12
C CYS A 76 2.50 -15.64 -0.95
N ASP A 77 2.62 -15.16 0.28
CA ASP A 77 2.11 -15.87 1.46
C ASP A 77 0.57 -16.04 1.40
N LEU A 78 -0.16 -14.99 1.01
CA LEU A 78 -1.62 -14.98 0.94
C LEU A 78 -2.17 -15.93 -0.15
N PHE A 79 -1.50 -15.98 -1.30
CA PHE A 79 -1.93 -16.78 -2.45
C PHE A 79 -1.19 -18.12 -2.57
N GLY A 80 -0.36 -18.49 -1.60
CA GLY A 80 0.40 -19.75 -1.60
C GLY A 80 1.44 -19.85 -2.72
N LEU A 81 1.99 -18.73 -3.18
CA LEU A 81 3.00 -18.70 -4.24
C LEU A 81 4.41 -18.93 -3.71
N GLY A 82 5.21 -19.68 -4.45
CA GLY A 82 6.63 -19.86 -4.12
C GLY A 82 7.42 -18.56 -4.31
N ALA A 83 8.49 -18.36 -3.52
CA ALA A 83 9.35 -17.17 -3.61
C ALA A 83 10.03 -16.94 -4.98
N ARG A 84 10.08 -17.97 -5.83
CA ARG A 84 10.60 -17.92 -7.21
C ARG A 84 9.51 -17.82 -8.27
N ASP A 85 8.24 -17.89 -7.88
CA ASP A 85 7.11 -17.86 -8.80
C ASP A 85 6.73 -16.41 -9.17
N ARG A 86 7.60 -15.81 -9.97
CA ARG A 86 7.39 -14.45 -10.47
C ARG A 86 6.16 -14.36 -11.37
N ASN A 87 5.88 -15.38 -12.17
CA ASN A 87 4.76 -15.38 -13.11
C ASN A 87 3.43 -15.49 -12.36
N GLY A 88 3.35 -16.33 -11.34
CA GLY A 88 2.19 -16.38 -10.44
C GLY A 88 1.96 -15.04 -9.73
N LEU A 89 3.03 -14.39 -9.24
CA LEU A 89 2.92 -13.07 -8.61
C LEU A 89 2.39 -12.00 -9.57
N ILE A 90 2.90 -11.97 -10.81
CA ILE A 90 2.42 -11.07 -11.86
C ILE A 90 0.96 -11.36 -12.19
N SER A 91 0.56 -12.62 -12.31
CA SER A 91 -0.83 -13.01 -12.59
C SER A 91 -1.79 -12.58 -11.48
N VAL A 92 -1.37 -12.73 -10.21
CA VAL A 92 -2.16 -12.27 -9.06
C VAL A 92 -2.27 -10.75 -9.07
N TYR A 93 -1.16 -10.05 -9.29
CA TYR A 93 -1.15 -8.60 -9.37
C TYR A 93 -2.07 -8.06 -10.46
N SER A 94 -1.96 -8.59 -11.68
CA SER A 94 -2.70 -8.10 -12.82
C SER A 94 -4.21 -8.32 -12.72
N SER A 95 -4.63 -9.34 -11.97
CA SER A 95 -6.04 -9.71 -11.83
C SER A 95 -6.73 -9.09 -10.60
N ASN A 96 -5.96 -8.71 -9.58
CA ASN A 96 -6.53 -8.34 -8.27
C ASN A 96 -6.21 -6.91 -7.83
N TYR A 97 -5.17 -6.29 -8.39
CA TYR A 97 -4.65 -5.05 -7.86
C TYR A 97 -4.44 -3.96 -8.91
N GLU A 98 -4.73 -2.74 -8.50
CA GLU A 98 -4.43 -1.53 -9.25
C GLU A 98 -3.38 -0.70 -8.52
N LEU A 99 -2.71 0.20 -9.24
CA LEU A 99 -1.69 1.08 -8.73
C LEU A 99 -2.02 2.53 -9.11
N SER A 100 -1.96 3.44 -8.14
CA SER A 100 -1.84 4.88 -8.42
C SER A 100 -0.57 5.42 -7.75
N PHE A 101 -0.09 6.57 -8.24
CA PHE A 101 1.07 7.25 -7.66
C PHE A 101 0.93 8.77 -7.75
N CYS A 102 1.69 9.46 -6.91
CA CYS A 102 1.89 10.89 -6.96
C CYS A 102 3.40 11.17 -6.89
N ALA A 103 3.93 11.94 -7.85
CA ALA A 103 5.31 12.38 -7.84
C ALA A 103 5.49 13.44 -6.74
N VAL A 104 6.42 13.19 -5.82
CA VAL A 104 6.66 14.03 -4.65
C VAL A 104 8.17 14.10 -4.40
N PRO A 105 8.84 15.20 -4.77
CA PRO A 105 10.30 15.32 -4.62
C PRO A 105 10.72 15.41 -3.15
N PHE A 106 9.87 15.94 -2.26
CA PHE A 106 10.15 16.12 -0.84
C PHE A 106 8.87 15.93 0.00
N GLY A 107 8.99 15.43 1.23
CA GLY A 107 7.84 15.21 2.12
C GLY A 107 7.11 13.88 1.94
N ARG A 108 7.65 12.98 1.10
CA ARG A 108 7.05 11.67 0.79
C ARG A 108 6.90 10.77 2.01
N LYS A 109 7.78 10.91 3.02
CA LYS A 109 7.72 10.09 4.23
C LYS A 109 6.56 10.49 5.11
N GLU A 110 6.36 11.79 5.27
CA GLU A 110 5.26 12.38 6.01
C GLU A 110 3.91 12.02 5.36
N ILE A 111 3.86 12.01 4.02
CA ILE A 111 2.67 11.57 3.28
C ILE A 111 2.42 10.08 3.48
N GLU A 112 3.44 9.21 3.34
CA GLU A 112 3.28 7.77 3.59
C GLU A 112 2.77 7.49 4.99
N GLU A 113 3.37 8.10 6.02
CA GLU A 113 2.99 7.91 7.42
C GLU A 113 1.55 8.39 7.68
N TYR A 114 1.19 9.56 7.15
CA TYR A 114 -0.17 10.09 7.19
C TYR A 114 -1.16 9.12 6.57
N LEU A 115 -0.91 8.64 5.35
CA LEU A 115 -1.80 7.72 4.64
C LEU A 115 -1.90 6.37 5.34
N ILE A 116 -0.80 5.87 5.92
CA ILE A 116 -0.80 4.66 6.74
C ILE A 116 -1.75 4.84 7.92
N LEU A 117 -1.69 5.95 8.65
CA LEU A 117 -2.57 6.21 9.78
C LEU A 117 -4.02 6.43 9.36
N ARG A 118 -4.21 7.14 8.24
CA ARG A 118 -5.51 7.53 7.69
C ARG A 118 -6.27 6.32 7.14
N TRP A 119 -5.60 5.37 6.49
CA TRP A 119 -6.23 4.18 5.91
C TRP A 119 -5.91 2.88 6.66
N ARG A 120 -5.42 2.96 7.91
CA ARG A 120 -4.96 1.80 8.70
C ARG A 120 -5.96 0.65 8.86
N SER A 121 -7.25 0.88 8.64
CA SER A 121 -8.29 -0.16 8.70
C SER A 121 -8.26 -1.13 7.52
N SER A 122 -7.71 -0.74 6.37
CA SER A 122 -7.65 -1.57 5.15
C SER A 122 -6.23 -1.93 4.72
N LEU A 123 -5.23 -1.19 5.20
CA LEU A 123 -3.85 -1.41 4.78
C LEU A 123 -3.24 -2.65 5.41
N SER A 124 -2.52 -3.41 4.60
CA SER A 124 -1.61 -4.44 5.08
C SER A 124 -0.37 -3.85 5.77
N ASN A 125 0.00 -2.59 5.51
CA ASN A 125 1.15 -1.91 6.13
C ASN A 125 1.16 -2.10 7.65
N LYS A 126 2.33 -2.41 8.22
CA LYS A 126 2.48 -2.38 9.68
C LYS A 126 2.44 -0.93 10.14
N VAL A 127 1.47 -0.58 10.98
CA VAL A 127 1.46 0.71 11.67
C VAL A 127 2.59 0.70 12.71
N ALA A 128 3.61 1.53 12.52
CA ALA A 128 4.70 1.62 13.47
C ALA A 128 4.20 2.28 14.77
N ALA A 129 4.50 1.69 15.93
CA ALA A 129 4.03 2.18 17.23
C ALA A 129 4.33 3.67 17.46
N ARG A 130 5.51 4.14 17.01
CA ARG A 130 5.92 5.55 17.07
C ARG A 130 4.93 6.53 16.41
N LEU A 131 4.19 6.09 15.38
CA LEU A 131 3.19 6.91 14.71
C LEU A 131 1.95 7.16 15.56
N LEU A 132 1.66 6.26 16.50
CA LEU A 132 0.52 6.36 17.41
C LEU A 132 0.88 7.11 18.70
N SER A 133 2.17 7.18 19.06
CA SER A 133 2.65 7.82 20.28
C SER A 133 3.00 9.31 20.11
N GLY A 134 3.22 9.78 18.88
CA GLY A 134 3.65 11.15 18.61
C GLY A 134 2.51 12.17 18.51
N HIS A 135 2.81 13.45 18.77
CA HIS A 135 1.84 14.55 18.63
C HIS A 135 1.57 14.95 17.18
N GLN A 136 2.46 14.64 16.24
CA GLN A 136 2.38 15.10 14.84
C GLN A 136 1.09 14.66 14.13
N TYR A 137 0.58 13.48 14.43
CA TYR A 137 -0.57 12.87 13.76
C TYR A 137 -1.75 12.58 14.68
N ASN A 138 -1.78 13.15 15.88
CA ASN A 138 -2.87 12.92 16.86
C ASN A 138 -4.26 13.35 16.35
N TRP A 139 -4.29 14.24 15.36
CA TRP A 139 -5.49 14.73 14.69
C TRP A 139 -6.00 13.80 13.58
N VAL A 140 -5.21 12.79 13.18
CA VAL A 140 -5.54 11.89 12.07
C VAL A 140 -6.55 10.85 12.54
N VAL A 141 -7.78 11.00 12.07
CA VAL A 141 -8.85 10.01 12.25
C VAL A 141 -8.79 9.00 11.11
N PRO A 142 -8.91 7.67 11.39
CA PRO A 142 -9.05 6.66 10.33
C PRO A 142 -10.21 6.95 9.38
N ALA A 143 -10.03 6.62 8.12
CA ALA A 143 -11.10 6.64 7.14
C ALA A 143 -12.12 5.56 7.49
N ALA A 144 -13.39 5.87 7.25
CA ALA A 144 -14.42 4.85 7.31
C ALA A 144 -14.06 3.71 6.35
N PRO A 145 -14.30 2.44 6.73
CA PRO A 145 -14.14 1.33 5.80
C PRO A 145 -14.98 1.59 4.55
N VAL A 146 -14.39 1.38 3.38
CA VAL A 146 -15.15 1.36 2.13
C VAL A 146 -15.91 0.03 2.13
N LEU A 147 -17.19 0.05 2.52
CA LEU A 147 -18.04 -1.14 2.47
C LEU A 147 -18.36 -1.46 1.01
N ASN A 148 -17.80 -2.55 0.51
CA ASN A 148 -18.14 -3.10 -0.80
C ASN A 148 -19.60 -3.56 -0.81
N THR A 149 -20.50 -2.71 -1.31
CA THR A 149 -21.84 -3.13 -1.74
C THR A 149 -21.73 -3.63 -3.19
N GLY A 150 -21.13 -4.80 -3.37
CA GLY A 150 -20.97 -5.45 -4.67
C GLY A 150 -20.78 -6.95 -4.49
N ALA A 151 -21.78 -7.73 -4.90
CA ALA A 151 -21.73 -9.18 -4.89
C ALA A 151 -20.63 -9.67 -5.86
N GLY A 152 -19.58 -10.27 -5.31
CA GLY A 152 -18.49 -10.87 -6.08
C GLY A 152 -17.50 -11.54 -5.12
N SER A 153 -17.53 -12.87 -5.09
CA SER A 153 -16.74 -13.73 -4.20
C SER A 153 -15.23 -13.60 -4.40
N ALA A 154 -14.54 -13.06 -3.40
CA ALA A 154 -13.09 -13.16 -3.16
C ALA A 154 -12.87 -13.32 -1.64
N PRO A 155 -11.79 -13.98 -1.18
CA PRO A 155 -11.68 -14.43 0.21
C PRO A 155 -11.62 -13.24 1.16
N ASP A 156 -12.53 -13.28 2.13
CA ASP A 156 -12.73 -12.33 3.21
C ASP A 156 -11.44 -12.20 4.03
N ILE A 157 -10.75 -11.06 3.93
CA ILE A 157 -9.59 -10.76 4.77
C ILE A 157 -10.12 -10.38 6.15
N GLN A 158 -10.53 -11.39 6.92
CA GLN A 158 -10.68 -11.23 8.37
C GLN A 158 -9.29 -11.22 8.98
N ALA A 159 -8.94 -10.09 9.58
CA ALA A 159 -7.74 -9.88 10.36
C ALA A 159 -7.61 -11.00 11.41
N ARG A 160 -6.63 -11.89 11.24
CA ARG A 160 -6.15 -12.72 12.34
C ARG A 160 -5.35 -11.83 13.28
N GLU A 161 -5.96 -11.52 14.42
CA GLU A 161 -5.23 -11.08 15.62
C GLU A 161 -4.12 -12.09 15.90
N LEU A 162 -2.87 -11.63 15.79
CA LEU A 162 -1.72 -12.34 16.32
C LEU A 162 -1.74 -12.15 17.83
N ASP A 163 -2.32 -13.13 18.51
CA ASP A 163 -2.25 -13.32 19.94
C ASP A 163 -0.79 -13.57 20.34
N ILE A 164 -0.07 -12.50 20.71
CA ILE A 164 1.26 -12.61 21.30
C ILE A 164 1.03 -12.95 22.77
N GLY A 165 0.87 -14.26 23.03
CA GLY A 165 0.91 -14.84 24.36
C GLY A 165 2.24 -14.50 25.04
N LEU A 166 2.12 -13.76 26.13
CA LEU A 166 3.10 -13.46 27.13
C LEU A 166 3.76 -14.77 27.64
N ALA A 167 5.00 -15.04 27.26
CA ALA A 167 5.83 -16.03 27.93
C ALA A 167 6.67 -15.31 28.99
N GLU A 168 6.07 -15.09 30.15
CA GLU A 168 6.80 -14.91 31.41
C GLU A 168 6.82 -16.24 32.17
N ALA A 169 7.97 -16.54 32.77
CA ALA A 169 8.23 -17.53 33.82
C ALA A 169 8.17 -19.02 33.44
N LEU A 170 9.35 -19.61 33.18
CA LEU A 170 10.07 -20.52 34.09
C LEU A 170 11.41 -20.94 33.48
#